data_AF-W5SMD0-F1
#
_entry.id   AF-W5SMD0-F1
#
_cell.length_a   1.000
_cell.length_b   1.000
_cell.length_c   1.000
_cell.angle_alpha   90.00
_cell.angle_beta   90.00
_cell.angle_gamma   90.00
#
_symmetry.space_group_name_H-M   'P 1'
#
loop_
_entity.id
_entity.type
_entity.pdbx_description
1 polymer ?
#
loop_
_entity_poly.entity_id
_entity_poly.type
_entity_poly.pdbx_seq_one_letter_code
_entity_poly.pdbx_strand_id
1 'polypeptide(L)'
;MSDNKPHSKLFLDSKNLNSSSNLYGHNENFDGKVLILPKHVTKGLVLTIFGSLVISCAIFFIFLESNDIVVVPNLSGFYLEDAIAELQNKELIPYVELKFSSTSLDKGKVIDQNPKSGTVLRLDSKVKLFVSKGAVINKVDNFIGKNVDDVMVNLEANSINNNRMLYHLLKPIEVESMLPKGIIIRQEPSPGTKITSLIDLQFLVSKGQGEVPIKYVKNYVGLYYKDAIISLLNDEIDFDINLSTGSDFGSVVFQSLSPGTKLESVDKLIITINEPRISDAGVFGILTYKLGMYPSSVDMMVKVKSSSGSSSLLYSFKSKGGIVKLPYEALKGSIIELYIYDKLVNQTVIN
;
A
#
# COMPACT_ATOMS: atom_id res chain seq x y z
N MET A 1 37.34 4.10 -71.97
CA MET A 1 36.45 5.25 -71.74
C MET A 1 37.15 6.11 -70.69
N SER A 2 37.66 7.31 -70.97
CA SER A 2 37.16 8.38 -71.86
C SER A 2 35.80 8.86 -71.36
N ASP A 3 35.77 9.92 -70.53
CA ASP A 3 35.63 11.35 -70.91
C ASP A 3 34.14 11.75 -70.80
N ASN A 4 33.76 12.93 -70.29
CA ASN A 4 34.30 14.21 -70.74
C ASN A 4 34.29 15.36 -69.71
N LYS A 5 35.21 16.31 -69.94
CA LYS A 5 35.21 17.69 -69.41
C LYS A 5 34.26 18.56 -70.29
N PRO A 6 33.93 19.84 -69.98
CA PRO A 6 34.87 20.99 -69.94
C PRO A 6 34.67 21.90 -68.70
N HIS A 7 35.73 22.53 -68.13
CA HIS A 7 36.18 23.93 -68.34
C HIS A 7 35.15 25.03 -67.94
N SER A 8 35.55 26.22 -67.45
CA SER A 8 36.79 26.99 -67.69
C SER A 8 37.19 27.84 -66.45
N LYS A 9 38.47 27.92 -66.04
CA LYS A 9 39.51 28.93 -66.39
C LYS A 9 39.56 30.14 -65.42
N LEU A 10 40.72 30.72 -65.06
CA LEU A 10 42.12 30.25 -65.12
C LEU A 10 43.06 31.14 -64.25
N PHE A 11 43.98 30.51 -63.49
CA PHE A 11 45.34 30.99 -63.07
C PHE A 11 45.47 32.16 -62.05
N LEU A 12 46.46 32.18 -61.11
CA LEU A 12 47.95 32.22 -61.19
C LEU A 12 48.46 33.54 -61.85
N ASP A 13 49.57 34.20 -61.50
CA ASP A 13 50.65 34.04 -60.50
C ASP A 13 51.41 35.42 -60.38
N SER A 14 52.40 35.74 -59.52
CA SER A 14 53.12 35.05 -58.42
C SER A 14 53.82 36.06 -57.47
N LYS A 15 54.40 35.56 -56.37
CA LYS A 15 55.65 36.00 -55.68
C LYS A 15 56.06 37.50 -55.63
N ASN A 16 56.14 38.00 -54.39
CA ASN A 16 57.37 38.49 -53.71
C ASN A 16 58.27 39.54 -54.41
N LEU A 17 58.42 40.72 -53.79
CA LEU A 17 59.62 41.56 -53.92
C LEU A 17 59.84 42.43 -52.67
N ASN A 18 61.12 42.70 -52.37
CA ASN A 18 61.60 43.48 -51.23
C ASN A 18 61.85 44.96 -51.58
N SER A 19 62.16 45.73 -50.53
CA SER A 19 63.05 46.91 -50.53
C SER A 19 62.39 48.30 -50.50
N SER A 20 62.97 49.12 -49.62
CA SER A 20 62.72 50.55 -49.41
C SER A 20 63.44 51.43 -50.42
N SER A 21 62.88 52.61 -50.71
CA SER A 21 63.64 53.83 -51.01
C SER A 21 62.81 55.09 -50.72
N ASN A 22 63.47 56.24 -50.57
CA ASN A 22 62.86 57.54 -50.26
C ASN A 22 62.57 58.34 -51.54
N LEU A 23 61.65 59.31 -51.50
CA LEU A 23 61.96 60.76 -51.55
C LEU A 23 60.69 61.65 -51.58
N TYR A 24 60.77 62.79 -50.89
CA TYR A 24 60.15 64.12 -51.14
C TYR A 24 58.67 64.24 -51.58
N GLY A 25 57.96 65.18 -50.94
CA GLY A 25 56.61 65.61 -51.34
C GLY A 25 56.57 67.05 -51.88
N HIS A 26 55.35 67.55 -52.12
CA HIS A 26 55.08 68.96 -52.39
C HIS A 26 53.81 69.40 -51.64
N ASN A 27 53.79 70.64 -51.13
CA ASN A 27 52.65 71.23 -50.43
C ASN A 27 51.88 72.15 -51.37
N GLU A 28 50.55 72.18 -51.24
CA GLU A 28 49.76 73.35 -51.62
C GLU A 28 49.32 74.11 -50.37
N ASN A 29 49.43 75.44 -50.41
CA ASN A 29 49.07 76.32 -49.29
C ASN A 29 47.58 76.66 -49.33
N PHE A 30 46.86 76.39 -48.24
CA PHE A 30 45.65 77.12 -47.89
C PHE A 30 45.97 78.17 -46.82
N ASP A 31 45.96 79.46 -47.21
CA ASP A 31 46.22 80.60 -46.31
C ASP A 31 45.01 80.89 -45.41
N GLY A 32 44.76 79.95 -44.48
CA GLY A 32 43.81 80.15 -43.39
C GLY A 32 44.44 81.01 -42.30
N LYS A 33 44.06 82.29 -42.22
CA LYS A 33 44.52 83.23 -41.18
C LYS A 33 44.21 82.70 -39.76
N VAL A 34 45.19 82.03 -39.15
CA VAL A 34 45.09 81.51 -37.79
C VAL A 34 44.93 82.68 -36.82
N LEU A 35 43.80 82.74 -36.12
CA LEU A 35 43.53 83.75 -35.11
C LEU A 35 44.36 83.44 -33.85
N ILE A 36 45.58 83.98 -33.75
CA ILE A 36 46.52 83.69 -32.66
C ILE A 36 46.03 84.32 -31.34
N LEU A 37 45.17 83.60 -30.63
CA LEU A 37 44.69 83.97 -29.30
C LEU A 37 45.87 84.10 -28.32
N PRO A 38 45.87 85.09 -27.40
CA PRO A 38 46.96 85.27 -26.44
C PRO A 38 47.16 84.02 -25.57
N LYS A 39 48.42 83.66 -25.27
CA LYS A 39 48.78 82.42 -24.56
C LYS A 39 48.05 82.18 -23.22
N HIS A 40 47.61 83.25 -22.54
CA HIS A 40 46.79 83.14 -21.34
C HIS A 40 45.32 82.80 -21.64
N VAL A 41 44.73 83.35 -22.72
CA VAL A 41 43.39 82.98 -23.21
C VAL A 41 43.37 81.53 -23.69
N THR A 42 44.39 81.09 -24.43
CA THR A 42 44.47 79.69 -24.89
C THR A 42 44.54 78.70 -23.73
N LYS A 43 45.32 79.01 -22.68
CA LYS A 43 45.38 78.19 -21.46
C LYS A 43 44.06 78.17 -20.71
N GLY A 44 43.38 79.31 -20.59
CA GLY A 44 42.05 79.39 -19.98
C GLY A 44 41.01 78.56 -20.74
N LEU A 45 41.00 78.65 -22.07
CA LEU A 45 40.07 77.92 -22.94
C LEU A 45 40.32 76.40 -22.93
N VAL A 46 41.58 75.95 -22.89
CA VAL A 46 41.88 74.52 -22.70
C VAL A 46 41.43 74.04 -21.32
N LEU A 47 41.66 74.83 -20.26
CA LEU A 47 41.27 74.46 -18.90
C LEU A 47 39.74 74.40 -18.72
N THR A 48 38.98 75.30 -19.33
CA THR A 48 37.50 75.26 -19.28
C THR A 48 36.93 74.10 -20.08
N ILE A 49 37.48 73.76 -21.24
CA ILE A 49 37.07 72.58 -22.02
C ILE A 49 37.38 71.28 -21.25
N PHE A 50 38.58 71.16 -20.66
CA PHE A 50 38.91 69.95 -19.89
C PHE A 50 38.08 69.84 -18.61
N GLY A 51 37.81 70.97 -17.94
CA GLY A 51 36.92 71.04 -16.79
C GLY A 51 35.48 70.65 -17.14
N SER A 52 34.91 71.19 -18.22
CA SER A 52 33.56 70.85 -18.66
C SER A 52 33.45 69.40 -19.14
N LEU A 53 34.49 68.84 -19.76
CA LEU A 53 34.52 67.42 -20.13
C LEU A 53 34.54 66.50 -18.90
N VAL A 54 35.34 66.80 -17.88
CA VAL A 54 35.37 66.03 -16.62
C VAL A 54 34.04 66.14 -15.87
N ILE A 55 33.45 67.34 -15.81
CA ILE A 55 32.12 67.56 -15.20
C ILE A 55 31.04 66.82 -16.00
N SER A 56 31.08 66.85 -17.33
CA SER A 56 30.14 66.13 -18.19
C SER A 56 30.27 64.62 -18.04
N CYS A 57 31.48 64.07 -17.96
CA CYS A 57 31.70 62.66 -17.63
C CYS A 57 31.17 62.30 -16.23
N ALA A 58 31.40 63.14 -15.22
CA ALA A 58 30.88 62.89 -13.87
C ALA A 58 29.34 62.90 -13.84
N ILE A 59 28.70 63.87 -14.50
CA ILE A 59 27.23 63.92 -14.64
C ILE A 59 26.72 62.72 -15.44
N PHE A 60 27.40 62.29 -16.50
CA PHE A 60 27.05 61.10 -17.28
C PHE A 60 27.13 59.81 -16.45
N PHE A 61 28.18 59.62 -15.65
CA PHE A 61 28.28 58.48 -14.73
C PHE A 61 27.24 58.53 -13.60
N ILE A 62 26.86 59.71 -13.10
CA ILE A 62 25.76 59.87 -12.13
C ILE A 62 24.40 59.55 -12.79
N PHE A 63 24.19 59.93 -14.05
CA PHE A 63 22.98 59.57 -14.80
C PHE A 63 22.90 58.09 -15.19
N LEU A 64 24.03 57.37 -15.23
CA LEU A 64 24.06 55.91 -15.37
C LEU A 64 23.72 55.17 -14.08
N GLU A 65 23.77 55.83 -12.92
CA GLU A 65 23.45 55.24 -11.61
C GLU A 65 21.94 55.36 -11.29
N SER A 66 21.09 54.95 -12.24
CA SER A 66 19.65 54.94 -12.00
C SER A 66 19.31 53.96 -10.87
N ASN A 67 18.52 54.46 -9.90
CA ASN A 67 17.95 53.65 -8.83
C ASN A 67 16.58 53.14 -9.26
N ASP A 68 16.51 52.57 -10.47
CA ASP A 68 15.28 52.03 -11.03
C ASP A 68 14.89 50.79 -10.23
N ILE A 69 13.74 50.91 -9.58
CA ILE A 69 13.18 49.92 -8.67
C ILE A 69 11.86 49.39 -9.22
N VAL A 70 11.68 48.09 -9.10
CA VAL A 70 10.51 47.37 -9.60
C VAL A 70 9.91 46.50 -8.50
N VAL A 71 8.58 46.43 -8.48
CA VAL A 71 7.83 45.62 -7.53
C VAL A 71 7.68 44.21 -8.10
N VAL A 72 8.08 43.20 -7.34
CA VAL A 72 7.94 41.79 -7.72
C VAL A 72 6.45 41.44 -7.86
N PRO A 73 5.99 40.97 -9.02
CA PRO A 73 4.59 40.59 -9.24
C PRO A 73 4.20 39.33 -8.48
N ASN A 74 2.88 39.07 -8.37
CA ASN A 74 2.37 37.77 -7.91
C ASN A 74 2.29 36.81 -9.09
N LEU A 75 3.09 35.75 -9.03
CA LEU A 75 3.22 34.74 -10.08
C LEU A 75 2.65 33.38 -9.65
N SER A 76 2.13 33.28 -8.42
CA SER A 76 1.57 32.03 -7.89
C SER A 76 0.37 31.58 -8.72
N GLY A 77 0.39 30.33 -9.18
CA GLY A 77 -0.63 29.72 -10.03
C GLY A 77 -0.50 29.98 -11.54
N PHE A 78 0.41 30.86 -11.98
CA PHE A 78 0.71 31.10 -13.40
C PHE A 78 1.45 29.90 -14.00
N TYR A 79 1.31 29.65 -15.31
CA TYR A 79 2.21 28.73 -16.01
C TYR A 79 3.62 29.34 -16.14
N LEU A 80 4.63 28.49 -16.32
CA LEU A 80 6.01 28.95 -16.40
C LEU A 80 6.24 29.92 -17.57
N GLU A 81 5.62 29.71 -18.73
CA GLU A 81 5.66 30.70 -19.83
C GLU A 81 5.12 32.08 -19.42
N ASP A 82 3.92 32.14 -18.84
CA ASP A 82 3.29 33.39 -18.37
C ASP A 82 4.15 34.09 -17.31
N ALA A 83 4.71 33.32 -16.38
CA ALA A 83 5.53 33.85 -15.28
C ALA A 83 6.90 34.35 -15.74
N ILE A 84 7.48 33.77 -16.80
CA ILE A 84 8.67 34.30 -17.45
C ILE A 84 8.34 35.59 -18.21
N ALA A 85 7.25 35.62 -18.97
CA ALA A 85 6.82 36.80 -19.71
C ALA A 85 6.54 37.99 -18.79
N GLU A 86 5.83 37.79 -17.68
CA GLU A 86 5.56 38.85 -16.70
C GLU A 86 6.84 39.33 -16.00
N LEU A 87 7.82 38.45 -15.70
CA LEU A 87 9.12 38.91 -15.18
C LEU A 87 9.93 39.69 -16.21
N GLN A 88 9.90 39.29 -17.49
CA GLN A 88 10.55 40.03 -18.58
C GLN A 88 9.90 41.40 -18.80
N ASN A 89 8.57 41.51 -18.71
CA ASN A 89 7.82 42.78 -18.70
C ASN A 89 8.11 43.67 -17.48
N LYS A 90 8.86 43.17 -16.49
CA LYS A 90 9.32 43.89 -15.29
C LYS A 90 10.84 44.03 -15.23
N GLU A 91 11.56 43.65 -16.29
CA GLU A 91 13.04 43.70 -16.34
C GLU A 91 13.70 42.96 -15.15
N LEU A 92 13.08 41.83 -14.76
CA LEU A 92 13.53 40.93 -13.69
C LEU A 92 14.00 39.60 -14.27
N ILE A 93 15.06 39.02 -13.69
CA ILE A 93 15.67 37.78 -14.19
C ILE A 93 14.97 36.56 -13.58
N PRO A 94 14.30 35.70 -14.36
CA PRO A 94 13.72 34.46 -13.84
C PRO A 94 14.81 33.42 -13.52
N TYR A 95 14.69 32.76 -12.36
CA TYR A 95 15.48 31.58 -12.00
C TYR A 95 14.55 30.43 -11.62
N VAL A 96 14.56 29.33 -12.37
CA VAL A 96 13.58 28.24 -12.22
C VAL A 96 14.14 27.10 -11.37
N GLU A 97 13.38 26.68 -10.35
CA GLU A 97 13.67 25.51 -9.53
C GLU A 97 12.46 24.56 -9.51
N LEU A 98 12.66 23.29 -9.91
CA LEU A 98 11.58 22.33 -10.06
C LEU A 98 11.31 21.56 -8.75
N LYS A 99 10.12 21.74 -8.16
CA LYS A 99 9.65 21.04 -6.93
C LYS A 99 8.42 20.17 -7.21
N PHE A 100 8.17 19.16 -6.38
CA PHE A 100 6.92 18.38 -6.45
C PHE A 100 5.82 19.06 -5.63
N SER A 101 4.58 19.05 -6.12
CA SER A 101 3.38 19.58 -5.44
C SER A 101 2.54 18.47 -4.80
N SER A 102 1.45 18.84 -4.13
CA SER A 102 0.45 17.91 -3.58
C SER A 102 -0.52 17.38 -4.64
N THR A 103 -0.83 18.15 -5.68
CA THR A 103 -1.71 17.73 -6.79
C THR A 103 -0.98 17.70 -8.13
N SER A 104 -1.42 16.81 -9.03
CA SER A 104 -0.96 16.76 -10.42
C SER A 104 -1.44 17.94 -11.27
N LEU A 105 -2.50 18.64 -10.85
CA LEU A 105 -3.09 19.79 -11.54
C LEU A 105 -2.17 21.03 -11.58
N ASP A 106 -1.18 21.09 -10.68
CA ASP A 106 -0.22 22.20 -10.63
C ASP A 106 0.94 22.03 -11.61
N LYS A 107 1.07 20.88 -12.29
CA LYS A 107 2.25 20.58 -13.12
C LYS A 107 2.47 21.65 -14.19
N GLY A 108 3.65 22.28 -14.17
CA GLY A 108 4.03 23.39 -15.05
C GLY A 108 3.70 24.79 -14.50
N LYS A 109 3.01 24.89 -13.36
CA LYS A 109 2.69 26.16 -12.70
C LYS A 109 3.68 26.51 -11.61
N VAL A 110 3.84 27.81 -11.35
CA VAL A 110 4.56 28.33 -10.19
C VAL A 110 3.73 28.08 -8.92
N ILE A 111 4.29 27.34 -7.96
CA ILE A 111 3.66 27.02 -6.67
C ILE A 111 4.20 27.89 -5.52
N ASP A 112 5.38 28.48 -5.68
CA ASP A 112 5.88 29.53 -4.79
C ASP A 112 6.94 30.39 -5.52
N GLN A 113 7.24 31.57 -4.99
CA GLN A 113 8.27 32.48 -5.48
C GLN A 113 9.12 33.06 -4.34
N ASN A 114 10.38 33.41 -4.64
CA ASN A 114 11.25 34.16 -3.75
C ASN A 114 12.13 35.14 -4.53
N PRO A 115 12.07 36.47 -4.29
CA PRO A 115 11.26 37.13 -3.25
C PRO A 115 9.73 37.05 -3.46
N LYS A 116 8.99 37.36 -2.40
CA LYS A 116 7.53 37.32 -2.40
C LYS A 116 6.94 38.51 -3.17
N SER A 117 5.72 38.36 -3.68
CA SER A 117 4.97 39.45 -4.31
C SER A 117 4.95 40.70 -3.45
N GLY A 118 5.11 41.88 -4.07
CA GLY A 118 5.18 43.16 -3.36
C GLY A 118 6.57 43.53 -2.84
N THR A 119 7.57 42.65 -2.93
CA THR A 119 8.96 43.01 -2.62
C THR A 119 9.46 44.04 -3.64
N VAL A 120 10.13 45.11 -3.19
CA VAL A 120 10.82 46.06 -4.06
C VAL A 120 12.24 45.56 -4.33
N LEU A 121 12.63 45.48 -5.60
CA LEU A 121 13.96 45.10 -6.07
C LEU A 121 14.51 46.16 -7.04
N ARG A 122 15.81 46.09 -7.36
CA ARG A 122 16.39 46.82 -8.51
C ARG A 122 16.05 46.08 -9.82
N LEU A 123 16.16 46.75 -10.96
CA LEU A 123 16.22 46.08 -12.27
C LEU A 123 17.30 44.97 -12.29
N ASP A 124 17.17 44.01 -13.21
CA ASP A 124 18.01 42.80 -13.35
C ASP A 124 18.07 41.88 -12.10
N SER A 125 17.27 42.15 -11.07
CA SER A 125 17.24 41.31 -9.87
C SER A 125 16.64 39.93 -10.16
N LYS A 126 17.20 38.89 -9.53
CA LYS A 126 16.78 37.50 -9.73
C LYS A 126 15.56 37.15 -8.89
N VAL A 127 14.50 36.67 -9.53
CA VAL A 127 13.32 36.08 -8.87
C VAL A 127 13.36 34.57 -9.05
N LYS A 128 13.47 33.83 -7.95
CA LYS A 128 13.38 32.36 -7.94
C LYS A 128 11.92 31.93 -8.03
N LEU A 129 11.59 31.17 -9.07
CA LEU A 129 10.30 30.51 -9.26
C LEU A 129 10.40 29.04 -8.86
N PHE A 130 9.58 28.60 -7.91
CA PHE A 130 9.40 27.20 -7.60
C PHE A 130 8.26 26.64 -8.45
N VAL A 131 8.60 25.88 -9.49
CA VAL A 131 7.63 25.34 -10.46
C VAL A 131 7.30 23.90 -10.12
N SER A 132 6.02 23.54 -10.19
CA SER A 132 5.55 22.20 -9.89
C SER A 132 5.86 21.20 -11.02
N LYS A 133 6.41 20.06 -10.61
CA LYS A 133 6.59 18.83 -11.41
C LYS A 133 5.31 17.96 -11.45
N GLY A 134 4.25 18.41 -10.80
CA GLY A 134 3.09 17.62 -10.38
C GLY A 134 3.34 16.87 -9.05
N ALA A 135 2.34 16.10 -8.63
CA ALA A 135 2.48 15.14 -7.53
C ALA A 135 3.48 14.02 -7.87
N VAL A 136 4.15 13.47 -6.85
CA VAL A 136 4.98 12.27 -6.99
C VAL A 136 4.05 11.08 -7.22
N ILE A 137 4.15 10.43 -8.40
CA ILE A 137 3.38 9.21 -8.70
C ILE A 137 4.23 7.99 -8.29
N ASN A 138 4.15 7.63 -7.01
CA ASN A 138 4.64 6.35 -6.52
C ASN A 138 3.61 5.24 -6.84
N LYS A 139 3.96 3.99 -6.55
CA LYS A 139 3.04 2.85 -6.64
C LYS A 139 3.07 2.03 -5.35
N VAL A 140 1.96 1.38 -5.04
CA VAL A 140 1.90 0.37 -3.96
C VAL A 140 2.68 -0.86 -4.39
N ASP A 141 3.62 -1.33 -3.56
CA ASP A 141 4.39 -2.54 -3.84
C ASP A 141 3.54 -3.82 -3.66
N ASN A 142 4.09 -4.96 -4.08
CA ASN A 142 3.48 -6.26 -3.79
C ASN A 142 4.02 -6.82 -2.46
N PHE A 143 3.10 -7.06 -1.52
CA PHE A 143 3.34 -7.67 -0.21
C PHE A 143 2.71 -9.06 -0.08
N ILE A 144 1.89 -9.49 -1.03
CA ILE A 144 1.24 -10.80 -1.02
C ILE A 144 2.30 -11.92 -0.98
N GLY A 145 2.11 -12.90 -0.10
CA GLY A 145 3.04 -14.00 0.14
C GLY A 145 4.20 -13.70 1.08
N LYS A 146 4.38 -12.44 1.53
CA LYS A 146 5.37 -12.08 2.56
C LYS A 146 4.80 -12.28 3.96
N ASN A 147 5.67 -12.38 4.96
CA ASN A 147 5.28 -12.25 6.36
C ASN A 147 4.87 -10.78 6.65
N VAL A 148 3.80 -10.58 7.43
CA VAL A 148 3.27 -9.25 7.74
C VAL A 148 4.16 -8.43 8.66
N ASP A 149 4.80 -9.04 9.65
CA ASP A 149 5.63 -8.35 10.64
C ASP A 149 6.88 -7.76 9.97
N ASP A 150 7.55 -8.55 9.10
CA ASP A 150 8.64 -8.09 8.24
C ASP A 150 8.21 -6.90 7.37
N VAL A 151 7.01 -6.95 6.78
CA VAL A 151 6.48 -5.88 5.92
C VAL A 151 6.20 -4.61 6.70
N MET A 152 5.58 -4.71 7.87
CA MET A 152 5.28 -3.56 8.74
C MET A 152 6.56 -2.84 9.16
N VAL A 153 7.55 -3.56 9.68
CA VAL A 153 8.85 -3.00 10.10
C VAL A 153 9.57 -2.30 8.94
N ASN A 154 9.57 -2.90 7.75
CA ASN A 154 10.18 -2.29 6.57
C ASN A 154 9.43 -1.03 6.09
N LEU A 155 8.10 -0.97 6.21
CA LEU A 155 7.31 0.20 5.80
C LEU A 155 7.45 1.38 6.77
N GLU A 156 7.54 1.10 8.08
CA GLU A 156 7.82 2.11 9.11
C GLU A 156 9.23 2.70 8.93
N ALA A 157 10.26 1.85 8.81
CA ALA A 157 11.64 2.29 8.60
C ALA A 157 11.81 3.14 7.33
N ASN A 158 11.17 2.76 6.22
CA ASN A 158 11.20 3.54 4.98
C ASN A 158 10.47 4.88 5.11
N SER A 159 9.39 4.97 5.88
CA SER A 159 8.65 6.21 6.09
C SER A 159 9.47 7.25 6.87
N ILE A 160 10.25 6.78 7.87
CA ILE A 160 11.19 7.61 8.64
C ILE A 160 12.34 8.09 7.73
N ASN A 161 13.03 7.17 7.05
CA ASN A 161 14.22 7.48 6.25
C ASN A 161 13.95 8.47 5.10
N ASN A 162 12.74 8.42 4.51
CA ASN A 162 12.35 9.33 3.42
C ASN A 162 11.66 10.62 3.92
N ASN A 163 11.51 10.78 5.25
CA ASN A 163 10.74 11.85 5.92
C ASN A 163 9.35 12.08 5.28
N ARG A 164 8.70 10.99 4.86
CA ARG A 164 7.48 10.97 4.06
C ARG A 164 6.69 9.70 4.32
N MET A 165 5.58 9.83 5.04
CA MET A 165 4.63 8.75 5.25
C MET A 165 3.75 8.60 4.00
N LEU A 166 3.95 7.51 3.25
CA LEU A 166 3.14 7.18 2.06
C LEU A 166 1.90 6.35 2.39
N TYR A 167 1.96 5.59 3.48
CA TYR A 167 0.95 4.63 3.91
C TYR A 167 0.52 4.92 5.34
N HIS A 168 -0.78 4.84 5.63
CA HIS A 168 -1.30 4.64 6.98
C HIS A 168 -1.60 3.15 7.15
N LEU A 169 -0.89 2.48 8.05
CA LEU A 169 -0.95 1.03 8.19
C LEU A 169 -2.12 0.63 9.09
N LEU A 170 -3.14 -0.02 8.51
CA LEU A 170 -4.29 -0.52 9.26
C LEU A 170 -3.96 -1.87 9.91
N LYS A 171 -4.62 -2.17 11.04
CA LYS A 171 -4.44 -3.46 11.74
C LYS A 171 -4.80 -4.63 10.80
N PRO A 172 -3.91 -5.63 10.61
CA PRO A 172 -4.21 -6.78 9.76
C PRO A 172 -5.50 -7.51 10.16
N ILE A 173 -6.25 -7.99 9.17
CA ILE A 173 -7.42 -8.84 9.36
C ILE A 173 -6.97 -10.29 9.24
N GLU A 174 -7.15 -11.09 10.30
CA GLU A 174 -6.76 -12.49 10.34
C GLU A 174 -7.88 -13.44 9.85
N VAL A 175 -7.53 -14.40 9.00
CA VAL A 175 -8.45 -15.47 8.52
C VAL A 175 -7.78 -16.84 8.47
N GLU A 176 -8.59 -17.90 8.48
CA GLU A 176 -8.12 -19.28 8.34
C GLU A 176 -7.69 -19.57 6.90
N SER A 177 -6.53 -20.21 6.75
CA SER A 177 -5.95 -20.55 5.46
C SER A 177 -4.96 -21.70 5.62
N MET A 178 -4.71 -22.46 4.55
CA MET A 178 -3.66 -23.48 4.53
C MET A 178 -2.24 -22.87 4.48
N LEU A 179 -2.12 -21.56 4.30
CA LEU A 179 -0.85 -20.83 4.36
C LEU A 179 -0.35 -20.69 5.81
N PRO A 180 0.98 -20.70 6.05
CA PRO A 180 1.55 -20.47 7.38
C PRO A 180 1.05 -19.18 8.05
N LYS A 181 1.04 -19.17 9.39
CA LYS A 181 0.65 -17.98 10.16
C LYS A 181 1.55 -16.78 9.82
N GLY A 182 0.96 -15.60 9.73
CA GLY A 182 1.64 -14.34 9.43
C GLY A 182 1.79 -14.03 7.92
N ILE A 183 1.45 -14.96 7.03
CA ILE A 183 1.55 -14.72 5.58
C ILE A 183 0.39 -13.84 5.07
N ILE A 184 0.72 -12.78 4.34
CA ILE A 184 -0.24 -11.88 3.68
C ILE A 184 -0.90 -12.62 2.50
N ILE A 185 -2.21 -12.80 2.58
CA ILE A 185 -3.07 -13.45 1.58
C ILE A 185 -3.57 -12.42 0.55
N ARG A 186 -3.98 -11.24 1.01
CA ARG A 186 -4.40 -10.10 0.16
C ARG A 186 -3.93 -8.78 0.79
N GLN A 187 -3.80 -7.77 -0.05
CA GLN A 187 -3.62 -6.38 0.35
C GLN A 187 -4.67 -5.50 -0.33
N GLU A 188 -5.01 -4.38 0.29
CA GLU A 188 -5.76 -3.29 -0.32
C GLU A 188 -5.09 -1.96 0.09
N PRO A 189 -4.68 -1.08 -0.85
CA PRO A 189 -4.88 -1.18 -2.29
C PRO A 189 -4.06 -2.29 -2.97
N SER A 190 -4.61 -2.81 -4.06
CA SER A 190 -3.94 -3.80 -4.92
C SER A 190 -2.54 -3.35 -5.40
N PRO A 191 -1.57 -4.28 -5.61
CA PRO A 191 -0.23 -3.95 -6.09
C PRO A 191 -0.24 -3.14 -7.39
N GLY A 192 0.63 -2.14 -7.47
CA GLY A 192 0.74 -1.24 -8.63
C GLY A 192 -0.23 -0.05 -8.62
N THR A 193 -1.16 0.03 -7.67
CA THR A 193 -2.04 1.20 -7.45
C THR A 193 -1.19 2.47 -7.32
N LYS A 194 -1.60 3.57 -7.97
CA LYS A 194 -0.87 4.84 -7.93
C LYS A 194 -1.06 5.53 -6.59
N ILE A 195 0.05 5.92 -5.95
CA ILE A 195 0.07 6.72 -4.74
C ILE A 195 0.26 8.18 -5.16
N THR A 196 -0.75 9.02 -4.90
CA THR A 196 -0.73 10.48 -5.14
C THR A 196 -0.81 11.30 -3.86
N SER A 197 -1.16 10.66 -2.74
CA SER A 197 -1.33 11.21 -1.40
C SER A 197 -0.98 10.13 -0.39
N LEU A 198 -1.14 10.41 0.92
CA LEU A 198 -1.29 9.35 1.92
C LEU A 198 -2.46 8.43 1.51
N ILE A 199 -2.30 7.12 1.73
CA ILE A 199 -3.33 6.09 1.52
C ILE A 199 -3.36 5.13 2.71
N ASP A 200 -4.54 4.62 3.06
CA ASP A 200 -4.66 3.54 4.03
C ASP A 200 -4.26 2.21 3.40
N LEU A 201 -3.47 1.39 4.08
CA LEU A 201 -3.01 0.08 3.61
C LEU A 201 -3.50 -1.01 4.57
N GLN A 202 -4.36 -1.89 4.07
CA GLN A 202 -4.97 -3.00 4.80
C GLN A 202 -4.39 -4.34 4.31
N PHE A 203 -3.96 -5.20 5.24
CA PHE A 203 -3.59 -6.58 4.94
C PHE A 203 -4.66 -7.56 5.42
N LEU A 204 -4.87 -8.63 4.63
CA LEU A 204 -5.56 -9.85 5.01
C LEU A 204 -4.51 -10.93 5.20
N VAL A 205 -4.42 -11.51 6.40
CA VAL A 205 -3.30 -12.36 6.84
C VAL A 205 -3.81 -13.74 7.26
N SER A 206 -3.03 -14.77 6.98
CA SER A 206 -3.30 -16.11 7.51
C SER A 206 -2.99 -16.16 9.01
N LYS A 207 -3.94 -16.59 9.84
CA LYS A 207 -3.65 -17.03 11.21
C LYS A 207 -3.12 -18.47 11.28
N GLY A 208 -2.88 -19.08 10.13
CA GLY A 208 -2.69 -20.53 9.95
C GLY A 208 -4.02 -21.26 9.72
N GLN A 209 -3.92 -22.55 9.45
CA GLN A 209 -5.02 -23.47 9.65
C GLN A 209 -5.08 -23.70 11.16
N GLY A 210 -6.24 -23.47 11.78
CA GLY A 210 -6.36 -23.53 13.24
C GLY A 210 -5.86 -24.87 13.78
N GLU A 211 -4.92 -24.83 14.73
CA GLU A 211 -4.36 -26.04 15.33
C GLU A 211 -5.49 -26.92 15.85
N VAL A 212 -5.68 -28.10 15.25
CA VAL A 212 -6.68 -29.05 15.71
C VAL A 212 -6.24 -29.46 17.12
N PRO A 213 -7.01 -29.16 18.17
CA PRO A 213 -6.56 -29.37 19.54
C PRO A 213 -6.26 -30.86 19.73
N ILE A 214 -5.05 -31.17 20.22
CA ILE A 214 -4.59 -32.55 20.32
C ILE A 214 -5.46 -33.29 21.33
N LYS A 215 -6.34 -34.16 20.82
CA LYS A 215 -7.25 -34.96 21.63
C LYS A 215 -6.54 -36.20 22.12
N TYR A 216 -6.81 -36.56 23.37
CA TYR A 216 -6.32 -37.79 23.99
C TYR A 216 -7.51 -38.63 24.44
N VAL A 217 -7.43 -39.94 24.17
CA VAL A 217 -8.45 -40.91 24.58
C VAL A 217 -8.51 -40.95 26.10
N LYS A 218 -9.69 -40.69 26.69
CA LYS A 218 -9.91 -40.84 28.15
C LYS A 218 -10.11 -42.32 28.51
N ASN A 219 -10.15 -42.64 29.81
CA ASN A 219 -10.69 -43.92 30.23
C ASN A 219 -12.23 -43.84 30.28
N TYR A 220 -12.88 -44.68 29.48
CA TYR A 220 -14.34 -44.83 29.45
C TYR A 220 -14.78 -46.17 30.06
N VAL A 221 -13.89 -47.17 30.18
CA VAL A 221 -14.22 -48.47 30.76
C VAL A 221 -14.61 -48.32 32.23
N GLY A 222 -15.74 -48.92 32.60
CA GLY A 222 -16.37 -48.80 33.92
C GLY A 222 -17.29 -47.59 34.08
N LEU A 223 -17.31 -46.64 33.13
CA LEU A 223 -18.31 -45.57 33.13
C LEU A 223 -19.67 -46.09 32.66
N TYR A 224 -20.75 -45.51 33.19
CA TYR A 224 -22.08 -45.69 32.63
C TYR A 224 -22.18 -45.00 31.27
N TYR A 225 -22.87 -45.63 30.32
CA TYR A 225 -22.74 -45.27 28.90
C TYR A 225 -23.17 -43.83 28.59
N LYS A 226 -24.13 -43.26 29.33
CA LYS A 226 -24.61 -41.89 29.09
C LYS A 226 -23.49 -40.87 29.33
N ASP A 227 -22.71 -41.05 30.39
CA ASP A 227 -21.59 -40.17 30.74
C ASP A 227 -20.43 -40.33 29.75
N ALA A 228 -20.15 -41.57 29.33
CA ALA A 228 -19.14 -41.86 28.31
C ALA A 228 -19.48 -41.19 26.96
N ILE A 229 -20.74 -41.32 26.49
CA ILE A 229 -21.21 -40.70 25.25
C ILE A 229 -21.20 -39.17 25.36
N ILE A 230 -21.68 -38.59 26.46
CA ILE A 230 -21.64 -37.13 26.66
C ILE A 230 -20.19 -36.61 26.64
N SER A 231 -19.25 -37.33 27.27
CA SER A 231 -17.83 -37.00 27.25
C SER A 231 -17.26 -37.02 25.82
N LEU A 232 -17.52 -38.09 25.05
CA LEU A 232 -17.08 -38.25 23.65
C LEU A 232 -17.65 -37.16 22.72
N LEU A 233 -18.93 -36.83 22.88
CA LEU A 233 -19.61 -35.81 22.09
C LEU A 233 -19.12 -34.40 22.41
N ASN A 234 -18.86 -34.09 23.69
CA ASN A 234 -18.29 -32.82 24.12
C ASN A 234 -16.84 -32.64 23.63
N ASP A 235 -16.07 -33.74 23.54
CA ASP A 235 -14.73 -33.73 22.97
C ASP A 235 -14.72 -33.66 21.44
N GLU A 236 -15.87 -33.73 20.75
CA GLU A 236 -16.00 -33.96 19.29
C GLU A 236 -15.14 -35.14 18.77
N ILE A 237 -15.18 -36.29 19.46
CA ILE A 237 -14.49 -37.53 19.05
C ILE A 237 -15.43 -38.37 18.17
N ASP A 238 -14.94 -38.92 17.05
CA ASP A 238 -15.69 -39.91 16.26
C ASP A 238 -15.58 -41.30 16.90
N PHE A 239 -16.71 -41.98 17.02
CA PHE A 239 -16.79 -43.26 17.70
C PHE A 239 -17.80 -44.22 17.05
N ASP A 240 -17.61 -45.50 17.34
CA ASP A 240 -18.56 -46.58 17.04
C ASP A 240 -18.99 -47.28 18.33
N ILE A 241 -20.15 -47.94 18.28
CA ILE A 241 -20.76 -48.62 19.42
C ILE A 241 -21.06 -50.06 19.04
N ASN A 242 -20.50 -50.97 19.84
CA ASN A 242 -20.93 -52.36 19.92
C ASN A 242 -21.77 -52.58 21.20
N LEU A 243 -22.64 -53.58 21.16
CA LEU A 243 -23.41 -54.04 22.32
C LEU A 243 -22.90 -55.41 22.78
N SER A 244 -23.05 -55.68 24.06
CA SER A 244 -22.71 -56.96 24.70
C SER A 244 -23.70 -57.27 25.83
N THR A 245 -23.81 -58.54 26.19
CA THR A 245 -24.60 -59.00 27.34
C THR A 245 -23.68 -59.36 28.49
N GLY A 246 -23.91 -58.81 29.68
CA GLY A 246 -23.08 -59.03 30.86
C GLY A 246 -23.77 -58.57 32.16
N SER A 247 -23.09 -58.74 33.30
CA SER A 247 -23.59 -58.35 34.62
C SER A 247 -23.69 -56.84 34.82
N ASP A 248 -22.80 -56.09 34.18
CA ASP A 248 -22.55 -54.69 34.47
C ASP A 248 -23.42 -53.82 33.54
N PHE A 249 -24.74 -53.96 33.68
CA PHE A 249 -25.75 -53.43 32.77
C PHE A 249 -25.60 -51.91 32.54
N GLY A 250 -25.41 -51.50 31.29
CA GLY A 250 -25.24 -50.10 30.90
C GLY A 250 -23.83 -49.54 31.08
N SER A 251 -22.86 -50.32 31.58
CA SER A 251 -21.46 -49.89 31.66
C SER A 251 -20.72 -50.13 30.35
N VAL A 252 -19.75 -49.25 30.04
CA VAL A 252 -18.75 -49.51 29.00
C VAL A 252 -17.76 -50.55 29.49
N VAL A 253 -17.65 -51.69 28.80
CA VAL A 253 -16.78 -52.81 29.18
C VAL A 253 -15.48 -52.89 28.36
N PHE A 254 -15.42 -52.19 27.22
CA PHE A 254 -14.25 -52.17 26.34
C PHE A 254 -14.15 -50.86 25.57
N GLN A 255 -12.91 -50.45 25.27
CA GLN A 255 -12.59 -49.38 24.32
C GLN A 255 -11.40 -49.81 23.45
N SER A 256 -11.45 -49.51 22.14
CA SER A 256 -10.43 -50.00 21.17
C SER A 256 -9.07 -49.31 21.27
N LEU A 257 -9.01 -48.11 21.84
CA LEU A 257 -7.79 -47.33 22.01
C LEU A 257 -7.53 -47.11 23.51
N SER A 258 -6.28 -47.25 23.93
CA SER A 258 -5.88 -47.12 25.33
C SER A 258 -6.08 -45.68 25.86
N PRO A 259 -6.40 -45.50 27.15
CA PRO A 259 -6.35 -44.19 27.79
C PRO A 259 -4.97 -43.54 27.62
N GLY A 260 -4.94 -42.25 27.25
CA GLY A 260 -3.71 -41.51 26.95
C GLY A 260 -3.21 -41.65 25.51
N THR A 261 -3.82 -42.47 24.65
CA THR A 261 -3.53 -42.47 23.21
C THR A 261 -3.90 -41.10 22.61
N LYS A 262 -2.96 -40.49 21.87
CA LYS A 262 -3.24 -39.32 21.00
C LYS A 262 -4.12 -39.78 19.84
N LEU A 263 -5.21 -39.06 19.58
CA LEU A 263 -6.06 -39.28 18.42
C LEU A 263 -5.51 -38.52 17.21
N GLU A 264 -5.32 -39.23 16.10
CA GLU A 264 -5.15 -38.66 14.77
C GLU A 264 -6.50 -38.50 14.06
N SER A 265 -6.53 -37.74 12.96
CA SER A 265 -7.77 -37.35 12.25
C SER A 265 -8.55 -38.48 11.56
N VAL A 266 -8.05 -39.71 11.62
CA VAL A 266 -8.64 -40.92 11.03
C VAL A 266 -8.96 -42.01 12.07
N ASP A 267 -8.61 -41.78 13.35
CA ASP A 267 -8.82 -42.76 14.40
C ASP A 267 -10.28 -42.81 14.83
N LYS A 268 -10.91 -43.99 14.69
CA LYS A 268 -12.27 -44.22 15.18
C LYS A 268 -12.25 -45.05 16.47
N LEU A 269 -12.70 -44.45 17.56
CA LEU A 269 -12.79 -45.14 18.85
C LEU A 269 -14.01 -46.06 18.86
N ILE A 270 -13.83 -47.36 19.10
CA ILE A 270 -14.94 -48.29 19.29
C ILE A 270 -15.11 -48.53 20.78
N ILE A 271 -16.31 -48.24 21.31
CA ILE A 271 -16.70 -48.64 22.67
C ILE A 271 -17.68 -49.80 22.62
N THR A 272 -17.58 -50.72 23.58
CA THR A 272 -18.58 -51.78 23.78
C THR A 272 -19.33 -51.53 25.07
N ILE A 273 -20.65 -51.43 24.97
CA ILE A 273 -21.57 -51.18 26.08
C ILE A 273 -22.25 -52.51 26.45
N ASN A 274 -22.27 -52.88 27.73
CA ASN A 274 -23.22 -53.88 28.20
C ASN A 274 -24.63 -53.30 28.12
N GLU A 275 -25.58 -54.01 27.51
CA GLU A 275 -26.96 -53.51 27.39
C GLU A 275 -27.54 -53.11 28.77
N PRO A 276 -28.15 -51.93 28.93
CA PRO A 276 -28.74 -51.51 30.19
C PRO A 276 -30.01 -52.31 30.50
N ARG A 277 -30.29 -52.49 31.80
CA ARG A 277 -31.49 -53.19 32.25
C ARG A 277 -32.71 -52.27 32.18
N ILE A 278 -33.52 -52.45 31.14
CA ILE A 278 -34.74 -51.67 30.89
C ILE A 278 -35.98 -52.37 31.50
N SER A 279 -37.05 -51.60 31.75
CA SER A 279 -38.37 -52.11 32.15
C SER A 279 -39.24 -52.52 30.96
N ASP A 280 -40.30 -53.31 31.17
CA ASP A 280 -41.14 -53.84 30.07
C ASP A 280 -41.80 -52.76 29.19
N ALA A 281 -41.98 -51.55 29.74
CA ALA A 281 -42.52 -50.38 29.03
C ALA A 281 -41.45 -49.53 28.30
N GLY A 282 -40.17 -49.78 28.55
CA GLY A 282 -39.06 -49.10 27.91
C GLY A 282 -38.49 -49.86 26.71
N VAL A 283 -37.62 -49.17 25.98
CA VAL A 283 -36.79 -49.69 24.89
C VAL A 283 -35.40 -49.06 25.01
N PHE A 284 -34.36 -49.88 24.84
CA PHE A 284 -33.00 -49.42 24.56
C PHE A 284 -32.62 -49.80 23.13
N GLY A 285 -31.80 -48.98 22.49
CA GLY A 285 -31.25 -49.26 21.16
C GLY A 285 -30.24 -48.21 20.73
N ILE A 286 -29.78 -48.31 19.47
CA ILE A 286 -28.83 -47.36 18.88
C ILE A 286 -29.45 -46.74 17.63
N LEU A 287 -29.67 -45.42 17.66
CA LEU A 287 -30.02 -44.62 16.50
C LEU A 287 -28.78 -44.47 15.62
N THR A 288 -28.89 -44.76 14.33
CA THR A 288 -27.80 -44.57 13.36
C THR A 288 -28.23 -43.52 12.33
N TYR A 289 -27.76 -42.29 12.49
CA TYR A 289 -28.01 -41.20 11.56
C TYR A 289 -26.96 -41.18 10.46
N LYS A 290 -27.39 -41.02 9.20
CA LYS A 290 -26.51 -40.79 8.04
C LYS A 290 -26.71 -39.35 7.59
N LEU A 291 -25.74 -38.49 7.91
CA LEU A 291 -25.79 -37.05 7.69
C LEU A 291 -24.81 -36.63 6.58
N GLY A 292 -25.16 -35.59 5.83
CA GLY A 292 -24.25 -34.98 4.88
C GLY A 292 -23.01 -34.40 5.58
N MET A 293 -21.87 -34.35 4.88
CA MET A 293 -20.66 -33.73 5.41
C MET A 293 -20.77 -32.20 5.38
N TYR A 294 -20.40 -31.55 6.49
CA TYR A 294 -20.38 -30.11 6.66
C TYR A 294 -18.92 -29.59 6.65
N PRO A 295 -18.65 -28.37 6.13
CA PRO A 295 -17.31 -27.80 6.08
C PRO A 295 -16.75 -27.45 7.47
N SER A 296 -17.62 -27.22 8.45
CA SER A 296 -17.32 -27.00 9.86
C SER A 296 -18.28 -27.83 10.72
N SER A 297 -17.96 -28.02 12.01
CA SER A 297 -18.86 -28.71 12.93
C SER A 297 -20.13 -27.88 13.16
N VAL A 298 -21.29 -28.49 13.01
CA VAL A 298 -22.61 -27.85 13.20
C VAL A 298 -23.25 -28.35 14.50
N ASP A 299 -24.04 -27.49 15.14
CA ASP A 299 -24.77 -27.82 16.37
C ASP A 299 -25.92 -28.80 16.06
N MET A 300 -26.03 -29.84 16.88
CA MET A 300 -27.04 -30.90 16.77
C MET A 300 -27.70 -31.16 18.12
N MET A 301 -29.02 -31.34 18.13
CA MET A 301 -29.78 -31.71 19.33
C MET A 301 -30.63 -32.94 19.06
N VAL A 302 -30.56 -33.94 19.94
CA VAL A 302 -31.49 -35.07 19.98
C VAL A 302 -32.41 -34.90 21.17
N LYS A 303 -33.71 -34.84 20.91
CA LYS A 303 -34.77 -34.74 21.93
C LYS A 303 -35.61 -36.00 21.93
N VAL A 304 -36.08 -36.42 23.10
CA VAL A 304 -37.11 -37.45 23.23
C VAL A 304 -38.42 -36.76 23.57
N LYS A 305 -39.51 -37.20 22.96
CA LYS A 305 -40.87 -36.73 23.21
C LYS A 305 -41.72 -37.91 23.64
N SER A 306 -42.16 -37.88 24.89
CA SER A 306 -43.07 -38.87 25.48
C SER A 306 -44.42 -38.88 24.76
N SER A 307 -45.14 -40.00 24.83
CA SER A 307 -46.56 -40.09 24.45
C SER A 307 -47.46 -39.11 25.24
N SER A 308 -47.02 -38.66 26.42
CA SER A 308 -47.64 -37.56 27.18
C SER A 308 -47.41 -36.15 26.60
N GLY A 309 -46.70 -36.03 25.47
CA GLY A 309 -46.33 -34.77 24.83
C GLY A 309 -45.12 -34.06 25.45
N SER A 310 -44.69 -34.46 26.65
CA SER A 310 -43.52 -33.94 27.36
C SER A 310 -42.23 -34.20 26.56
N SER A 311 -41.37 -33.19 26.40
CA SER A 311 -40.07 -33.31 25.70
C SER A 311 -38.90 -33.15 26.67
N SER A 312 -37.87 -33.98 26.50
CA SER A 312 -36.59 -33.91 27.19
C SER A 312 -35.43 -33.88 26.19
N LEU A 313 -34.32 -33.26 26.58
CA LEU A 313 -33.07 -33.32 25.83
C LEU A 313 -32.36 -34.65 26.14
N LEU A 314 -31.93 -35.37 25.11
CA LEU A 314 -31.11 -36.58 25.23
C LEU A 314 -29.64 -36.28 24.98
N TYR A 315 -29.35 -35.56 23.89
CA TYR A 315 -27.99 -35.12 23.53
C TYR A 315 -28.00 -33.72 22.92
N SER A 316 -26.93 -32.95 23.16
CA SER A 316 -26.62 -31.70 22.47
C SER A 316 -25.12 -31.69 22.20
N PHE A 317 -24.71 -31.57 20.94
CA PHE A 317 -23.32 -31.79 20.53
C PHE A 317 -23.00 -31.08 19.21
N LYS A 318 -21.72 -31.09 18.83
CA LYS A 318 -21.26 -30.61 17.53
C LYS A 318 -20.74 -31.76 16.68
N SER A 319 -20.99 -31.72 15.38
CA SER A 319 -20.47 -32.73 14.44
C SER A 319 -20.35 -32.19 13.02
N LYS A 320 -19.40 -32.74 12.25
CA LYS A 320 -19.24 -32.47 10.81
C LYS A 320 -20.15 -33.35 9.94
N GLY A 321 -21.04 -34.15 10.53
CA GLY A 321 -21.93 -35.08 9.82
C GLY A 321 -21.36 -36.49 9.74
N GLY A 322 -21.59 -37.20 8.63
CA GLY A 322 -21.16 -38.59 8.46
C GLY A 322 -22.12 -39.58 9.11
N ILE A 323 -21.59 -40.68 9.69
CA ILE A 323 -22.40 -41.71 10.36
C ILE A 323 -22.32 -41.50 11.87
N VAL A 324 -23.40 -41.00 12.47
CA VAL A 324 -23.48 -40.74 13.92
C VAL A 324 -24.34 -41.83 14.57
N LYS A 325 -23.74 -42.58 15.51
CA LYS A 325 -24.44 -43.60 16.32
C LYS A 325 -24.70 -43.07 17.72
N LEU A 326 -25.95 -43.07 18.18
CA LEU A 326 -26.33 -42.61 19.52
C LEU A 326 -27.20 -43.66 20.21
N PRO A 327 -26.80 -44.16 21.39
CA PRO A 327 -27.62 -45.07 22.18
C PRO A 327 -28.76 -44.28 22.82
N TYR A 328 -29.93 -44.88 23.01
CA TYR A 328 -31.07 -44.22 23.63
C TYR A 328 -31.79 -45.14 24.61
N GLU A 329 -32.49 -44.53 25.55
CA GLU A 329 -33.47 -45.17 26.42
C GLU A 329 -34.75 -44.33 26.34
N ALA A 330 -35.87 -44.95 26.00
CA ALA A 330 -37.16 -44.27 25.85
C ALA A 330 -38.33 -45.22 26.14
N LEU A 331 -39.51 -44.68 26.46
CA LEU A 331 -40.73 -45.48 26.60
C LEU A 331 -41.29 -45.83 25.21
N LYS A 332 -41.97 -46.99 25.11
CA LYS A 332 -42.72 -47.37 23.90
C LYS A 332 -43.78 -46.32 23.56
N GLY A 333 -43.91 -46.00 22.27
CA GLY A 333 -44.73 -44.89 21.78
C GLY A 333 -44.08 -43.50 21.91
N SER A 334 -42.82 -43.38 22.37
CA SER A 334 -42.09 -42.11 22.33
C SER A 334 -41.58 -41.80 20.92
N ILE A 335 -41.36 -40.52 20.62
CA ILE A 335 -40.72 -40.06 19.37
C ILE A 335 -39.35 -39.46 19.71
N ILE A 336 -38.30 -39.86 18.99
CA ILE A 336 -36.98 -39.25 19.10
C ILE A 336 -36.73 -38.36 17.88
N GLU A 337 -36.34 -37.12 18.15
CA GLU A 337 -36.28 -36.03 17.17
C GLU A 337 -34.84 -35.51 17.07
N LEU A 338 -34.24 -35.55 15.87
CA LEU A 338 -32.95 -34.94 15.58
C LEU A 338 -33.15 -33.55 14.95
N TYR A 339 -32.51 -32.56 15.55
CA TYR A 339 -32.39 -31.19 15.05
C TYR A 339 -30.95 -30.90 14.66
N ILE A 340 -30.77 -30.12 13.58
CA ILE A 340 -29.49 -29.49 13.21
C ILE A 340 -29.72 -27.99 13.20
N TYR A 341 -28.95 -27.26 14.01
CA TYR A 341 -29.39 -26.00 14.61
C TYR A 341 -30.82 -26.17 15.18
N ASP A 342 -31.72 -25.20 15.00
CA ASP A 342 -33.13 -25.32 15.41
C ASP A 342 -34.03 -26.07 14.42
N LYS A 343 -33.49 -26.59 13.31
CA LYS A 343 -34.30 -27.26 12.28
C LYS A 343 -34.40 -28.76 12.51
N LEU A 344 -35.62 -29.27 12.66
CA LEU A 344 -35.92 -30.70 12.66
C LEU A 344 -35.51 -31.34 11.32
N VAL A 345 -34.71 -32.41 11.39
CA VAL A 345 -34.20 -33.15 10.21
C VAL A 345 -34.54 -34.64 10.22
N ASN A 346 -34.86 -35.23 11.38
CA ASN A 346 -35.30 -36.62 11.46
C ASN A 346 -36.23 -36.85 12.67
N GLN A 347 -37.19 -37.77 12.53
CA GLN A 347 -38.01 -38.28 13.62
C GLN A 347 -38.07 -39.82 13.53
N THR A 348 -37.93 -40.48 14.67
CA THR A 348 -38.02 -41.95 14.80
C THR A 348 -39.01 -42.29 15.91
N VAL A 349 -40.02 -43.09 15.60
CA VAL A 349 -40.97 -43.62 16.60
C VAL A 349 -40.37 -44.86 17.26
N ILE A 350 -40.47 -44.95 18.58
CA ILE A 350 -39.99 -46.09 19.39
C ILE A 350 -41.15 -47.05 19.62
N ASN A 351 -41.00 -48.30 19.20
CA ASN A 351 -42.01 -49.37 19.26
C ASN A 351 -41.63 -50.44 20.28
#